data_AF-A0A946EWN8-F1
#
_entry.id   AF-A0A946EWN8-F1
#
_cell.length_a   1.000
_cell.length_b   1.000
_cell.length_c   1.000
_cell.angle_alpha   90.00
_cell.angle_beta   90.00
_cell.angle_gamma   90.00
#
_symmetry.space_group_name_H-M   'P 1'
#
loop_
_entity.id
_entity.type
_entity.pdbx_description
1 polymer ?
#
loop_
_entity_poly.entity_id
_entity_poly.type
_entity_poly.pdbx_seq_one_letter_code
_entity_poly.pdbx_strand_id
1 'polypeptide(L)'
;MLKIEKNKNIHQVQVITRASCLICDEVITELEKYKQSHANIKLSTFDIEKGERAPKGLQSFITPATWVDRQLWYLGGIDLEQFDKKIKALDTSKKIKVY
;
A
#
# COMPACT_ATOMS: atom_id res chain seq x y z
N MET A 1 8.45 -12.49 31.95
CA MET A 1 7.71 -11.40 31.27
C MET A 1 7.34 -11.88 29.87
N LEU A 2 6.08 -12.28 29.65
CA LEU A 2 5.59 -12.62 28.32
C LEU A 2 5.36 -11.31 27.55
N LYS A 3 6.19 -11.04 26.52
CA LYS A 3 5.91 -9.98 25.55
C LYS A 3 4.64 -10.36 24.82
N ILE A 4 3.54 -9.67 25.11
CA ILE A 4 2.33 -9.76 24.31
C ILE A 4 2.66 -9.11 22.97
N GLU A 5 3.02 -9.92 21.97
CA GLU A 5 3.10 -9.45 20.59
C GLU A 5 1.69 -9.02 20.18
N LYS A 6 1.45 -7.71 20.16
CA LYS A 6 0.27 -7.15 19.48
C LYS A 6 0.37 -7.61 18.04
N ASN A 7 -0.46 -8.58 17.65
CA ASN A 7 -0.66 -8.99 16.27
C ASN A 7 -0.89 -7.71 15.43
N LYS A 8 0.14 -7.22 14.76
CA LYS A 8 0.03 -6.04 13.89
C LYS A 8 -0.74 -6.51 12.66
N ASN A 9 -1.86 -5.85 12.32
CA ASN A 9 -2.49 -6.14 11.05
C ASN A 9 -1.52 -5.75 9.94
N ILE A 10 -1.28 -6.67 9.01
CA ILE A 10 -0.43 -6.40 7.85
C ILE A 10 -1.35 -6.03 6.69
N HIS A 11 -1.35 -4.77 6.29
CA HIS A 11 -2.12 -4.26 5.15
C HIS A 11 -1.43 -4.58 3.83
N GLN A 12 -2.18 -5.07 2.85
CA GLN A 12 -1.62 -5.33 1.52
C GLN A 12 -1.60 -4.03 0.72
N VAL A 13 -0.39 -3.57 0.37
CA VAL A 13 -0.19 -2.38 -0.46
C VAL A 13 0.31 -2.83 -1.82
N GLN A 14 -0.43 -2.51 -2.88
CA GLN A 14 -0.17 -2.99 -4.23
C GLN A 14 -0.09 -1.78 -5.15
N VAL A 15 1.05 -1.61 -5.83
CA VAL A 15 1.28 -0.48 -6.73
C VAL A 15 1.31 -0.99 -8.16
N ILE A 16 0.39 -0.50 -8.99
CA ILE A 16 0.39 -0.78 -10.42
C ILE A 16 1.18 0.32 -11.11
N THR A 17 2.20 -0.07 -11.88
CA THR A 17 3.11 0.85 -12.56
C THR A 17 3.21 0.53 -14.05
N ARG A 18 3.88 1.44 -14.77
CA ARG A 18 4.28 1.31 -16.18
C ARG A 18 5.73 1.79 -16.26
N ALA A 19 6.54 1.18 -17.12
CA ALA A 19 7.92 1.60 -17.33
C ALA A 19 7.99 3.06 -17.86
N SER A 20 6.98 3.51 -18.61
CA SER A 20 6.90 4.89 -19.12
C SER A 20 6.60 5.98 -18.07
N CYS A 21 6.39 5.60 -16.81
CA CYS A 21 5.87 6.49 -15.76
C CYS A 21 6.99 7.12 -14.94
N LEU A 22 7.22 8.43 -15.13
CA LEU A 22 8.32 9.16 -14.50
C LEU A 22 8.25 9.18 -12.96
N ILE A 23 7.05 9.23 -12.38
CA ILE A 23 6.84 9.34 -10.94
C ILE A 23 6.66 7.98 -10.24
N CYS A 24 6.65 6.87 -11.00
CA CYS A 24 6.37 5.55 -10.43
C CYS A 24 7.50 5.09 -9.50
N ASP A 25 8.76 5.31 -9.89
CA ASP A 25 9.92 4.94 -9.07
C ASP A 25 10.00 5.75 -7.77
N GLU A 26 9.59 7.01 -7.81
CA GLU A 26 9.50 7.88 -6.64
C GLU A 26 8.50 7.33 -5.62
N VAL A 27 7.27 7.06 -6.06
CA VAL A 27 6.20 6.49 -5.21
C VAL A 27 6.60 5.12 -4.64
N ILE A 28 7.23 4.25 -5.45
CA ILE A 28 7.73 2.95 -4.97
C ILE A 28 8.80 3.16 -3.89
N THR A 29 9.75 4.05 -4.13
CA THR A 29 10.84 4.35 -3.19
C THR A 29 10.31 4.89 -1.86
N GLU A 30 9.34 5.80 -1.91
CA GLU A 30 8.67 6.35 -0.74
C GLU A 30 7.94 5.27 0.07
N LEU A 31 7.22 4.36 -0.59
CA LEU A 31 6.52 3.27 0.06
C LEU A 31 7.46 2.20 0.62
N GLU A 32 8.58 1.89 -0.03
CA GLU A 32 9.60 1.00 0.53
C GLU A 32 10.26 1.61 1.77
N LYS A 33 10.58 2.91 1.75
CA LYS A 33 11.07 3.63 2.95
C LYS A 33 10.04 3.59 4.08
N TYR A 34 8.76 3.80 3.75
CA TYR A 34 7.68 3.71 4.73
C TYR A 34 7.60 2.31 5.36
N LYS A 35 7.64 1.25 4.54
CA LYS A 35 7.63 -0.16 4.96
C LYS A 35 8.79 -0.52 5.89
N GLN A 36 9.99 0.00 5.63
CA GLN A 36 11.15 -0.20 6.51
C GLN A 36 10.92 0.38 7.92
N SER A 37 10.20 1.49 8.00
CA SER A 37 9.86 2.16 9.26
C SER A 37 8.59 1.59 9.93
N HIS A 38 7.74 0.91 9.15
CA HIS A 38 6.42 0.44 9.57
C HIS A 38 6.16 -0.99 9.10
N ALA A 39 6.35 -1.96 10.00
CA ALA A 39 6.11 -3.39 9.74
C ALA A 39 4.61 -3.79 9.63
N ASN A 40 3.69 -2.84 9.42
CA ASN A 40 2.25 -3.09 9.30
C ASN A 40 1.75 -3.05 7.84
N ILE A 41 2.66 -3.00 6.86
CA ILE A 41 2.32 -3.13 5.44
C ILE A 41 3.15 -4.20 4.74
N LYS A 42 2.56 -4.83 3.72
CA LYS A 42 3.25 -5.68 2.75
C LYS A 42 3.12 -5.02 1.38
N LEU A 43 4.24 -4.57 0.83
CA LEU A 43 4.28 -3.90 -0.48
C LEU A 43 4.49 -4.92 -1.61
N SER A 44 3.80 -4.73 -2.73
CA SER A 44 4.00 -5.46 -3.98
C SER A 44 3.82 -4.51 -5.16
N THR A 45 4.67 -4.62 -6.17
CA THR A 45 4.64 -3.79 -7.37
C THR A 45 4.31 -4.65 -8.58
N PHE A 46 3.57 -4.09 -9.54
CA PHE A 46 3.18 -4.77 -10.77
C PHE A 46 3.37 -3.83 -11.96
N ASP A 47 4.40 -4.08 -12.76
CA ASP A 47 4.69 -3.35 -13.99
C ASP A 47 3.96 -4.00 -15.17
N ILE A 48 2.86 -3.37 -15.58
CA ILE A 48 1.99 -3.93 -16.62
C ILE A 48 2.61 -3.88 -18.01
N GLU A 49 3.64 -3.04 -18.23
CA GLU A 49 4.36 -2.98 -19.51
C GLU A 49 5.40 -4.09 -19.64
N LYS A 50 5.85 -4.65 -18.51
CA LYS A 50 6.69 -5.87 -18.48
C LYS A 50 5.88 -7.17 -18.53
N GLY A 51 4.56 -7.08 -18.67
CA GLY A 51 3.66 -8.22 -18.69
C GLY A 51 3.34 -8.79 -17.30
N GLU A 52 3.70 -8.10 -16.22
CA GLU A 52 3.31 -8.49 -14.88
C GLU A 52 1.80 -8.32 -14.70
N ARG A 53 1.16 -9.32 -14.08
CA ARG A 53 -0.29 -9.31 -13.89
C ARG A 53 -0.65 -8.87 -12.49
N ALA A 54 -1.30 -7.71 -12.41
CA ALA A 54 -1.99 -7.28 -11.21
C ALA A 54 -3.09 -8.28 -10.80
N PRO A 55 -3.39 -8.41 -9.49
CA PRO A 55 -4.54 -9.17 -9.02
C PRO A 55 -5.86 -8.76 -9.69
N LYS A 56 -6.76 -9.72 -9.88
CA LYS A 56 -8.05 -9.49 -10.56
C LYS A 56 -8.83 -8.35 -9.88
N GLY A 57 -9.25 -7.38 -10.69
CA GLY A 57 -10.01 -6.20 -10.25
C GLY A 57 -9.16 -5.00 -9.83
N LEU A 58 -7.83 -5.11 -9.82
CA LEU A 58 -6.92 -3.98 -9.59
C LEU A 58 -6.42 -3.46 -10.94
N GLN A 59 -7.28 -2.70 -11.63
CA GLN A 59 -6.95 -2.07 -12.91
C GLN A 59 -6.99 -0.56 -12.75
N SER A 60 -6.05 0.14 -13.38
CA SER A 60 -6.06 1.59 -13.45
C SER A 60 -5.51 2.05 -14.79
N PHE A 61 -6.13 3.09 -15.34
CA PHE A 61 -5.63 3.78 -16.53
C PHE A 61 -4.49 4.75 -16.19
N ILE A 62 -4.46 5.26 -14.96
CA ILE A 62 -3.45 6.20 -14.46
C ILE A 62 -2.45 5.43 -13.60
N THR A 63 -1.15 5.67 -13.80
CA THR A 63 -0.06 5.09 -13.01
C THR A 63 0.83 6.16 -12.37
N PRO A 64 1.41 5.90 -11.18
CA PRO A 64 1.20 4.70 -10.39
C PRO A 64 -0.21 4.71 -9.78
N ALA A 65 -0.76 3.52 -9.55
CA ALA A 65 -2.00 3.35 -8.83
C ALA A 65 -1.74 2.54 -7.57
N THR A 66 -1.91 3.17 -6.40
CA THR A 66 -1.65 2.55 -5.10
C THR A 66 -2.96 2.06 -4.51
N TRP A 67 -3.02 0.75 -4.32
CA TRP A 67 -4.15 0.03 -3.72
C TRP A 67 -3.77 -0.44 -2.33
N VAL A 68 -4.68 -0.31 -1.37
CA VAL A 68 -4.53 -0.82 0.00
C VAL A 68 -5.72 -1.71 0.32
N ASP A 69 -5.46 -2.96 0.69
CA ASP A 69 -6.50 -3.97 0.96
C ASP A 69 -7.57 -4.04 -0.14
N ARG A 70 -7.13 -4.04 -1.41
CA ARG A 70 -7.95 -4.03 -2.64
C ARG A 70 -8.79 -2.77 -2.87
N GLN A 71 -8.54 -1.69 -2.14
CA GLN A 71 -9.17 -0.38 -2.36
C GLN A 71 -8.18 0.59 -2.98
N LEU A 72 -8.59 1.28 -4.04
CA LEU A 72 -7.77 2.30 -4.67
C LEU A 72 -7.65 3.51 -3.73
N TRP A 73 -6.42 3.89 -3.39
CA TRP A 73 -6.17 5.01 -2.49
C TRP A 73 -5.53 6.21 -3.17
N TYR A 74 -4.60 5.98 -4.10
CA TYR A 74 -3.88 7.03 -4.81
C TYR A 74 -3.74 6.71 -6.29
N LEU A 75 -3.74 7.77 -7.10
CA LEU A 75 -3.40 7.77 -8.52
C LEU A 75 -2.38 8.88 -8.73
N GLY A 76 -1.28 8.59 -9.41
CA GLY A 76 -0.20 9.55 -9.55
C GLY A 76 0.66 9.61 -8.29
N GLY A 77 0.95 10.82 -7.79
CA GLY A 77 1.77 10.99 -6.58
C GLY A 77 1.13 10.41 -5.32
N ILE A 78 1.94 10.31 -4.25
CA ILE A 78 1.49 9.87 -2.93
C ILE A 78 1.79 10.95 -1.89
N ASP A 79 0.86 11.12 -0.93
CA ASP A 79 1.09 11.90 0.28
C ASP A 79 1.31 10.91 1.42
N LEU A 80 2.58 10.76 1.86
CA LEU A 80 2.96 9.82 2.90
C LEU A 80 2.36 10.15 4.27
N GLU A 81 2.13 11.43 4.58
CA GLU A 81 1.53 11.82 5.86
C GLU A 81 0.07 11.38 5.91
N GLN A 82 -0.68 11.60 4.83
CA GLN A 82 -2.06 11.14 4.71
C GLN A 82 -2.16 9.62 4.62
N PHE A 83 -1.22 8.99 3.91
CA PHE A 83 -1.13 7.54 3.82
C PHE A 83 -0.99 6.92 5.23
N ASP A 84 -0.05 7.43 6.03
CA ASP A 84 0.20 6.97 7.39
C ASP A 84 -1.03 7.14 8.30
N LYS A 85 -1.69 8.31 8.25
CA LYS A 85 -2.93 8.57 9.00
C LYS A 85 -4.01 7.55 8.65
N LYS A 86 -4.22 7.26 7.36
CA LYS A 86 -5.24 6.30 6.91
C LYS A 86 -4.91 4.87 7.34
N ILE A 87 -3.64 4.44 7.24
CA ILE A 87 -3.21 3.12 7.71
C ILE A 87 -3.46 2.96 9.22
N LYS A 88 -3.05 3.94 10.04
CA LYS A 88 -3.27 3.93 11.49
C LYS A 88 -4.76 3.91 11.86
N ALA A 89 -5.61 4.56 11.07
CA ALA A 89 -7.06 4.55 11.27
C ALA A 89 -7.66 3.16 11.03
N LEU A 90 -7.17 2.39 10.04
CA LEU A 90 -7.60 1.01 9.81
C LEU A 90 -7.27 0.09 11.01
N ASP A 91 -6.09 0.27 11.60
CA ASP A 91 -5.64 -0.47 12.78
C ASP A 91 -6.46 -0.18 14.04
N THR A 92 -7.02 1.03 14.14
CA THR A 92 -7.86 1.45 15.26
C THR A 92 -9.30 0.97 15.08
N SER A 93 -9.84 1.10 13.86
CA SER A 93 -11.23 0.75 13.53
C SER A 93 -11.52 -0.75 13.68
N LYS A 94 -10.54 -1.62 13.37
CA LYS A 94 -10.70 -3.09 13.51
C LYS A 94 -10.67 -3.58 14.96
N LYS A 95 -10.18 -2.78 15.91
CA LYS A 95 -10.18 -3.13 17.35
C LYS A 95 -11.54 -2.92 18.02
N ILE A 96 -12.43 -2.16 17.38
CA ILE A 96 -13.79 -1.89 17.86
C ILE A 96 -14.75 -2.80 17.09
N LYS A 97 -14.62 -4.11 17.27
CA LYS A 97 -15.73 -5.05 17.04
C LYS A 97 -16.08 -5.66 18.38
N VAL A 98 -16.96 -4.97 19.09
CA VAL A 98 -17.64 -5.50 20.28
C VAL A 98 -18.74 -6.42 19.74
N TYR A 99 -18.62 -7.72 20.00
CA TYR A 99 -19.73 -8.66 19.89
C TYR A 99 -20.46 -8.70 21.23
#